data_AF-A0A820GIC6-F1
#
_entry.id   AF-A0A820GIC6-F1
#
_cell.length_a   1.000
_cell.length_b   1.000
_cell.length_c   1.000
_cell.angle_alpha   90.00
_cell.angle_beta   90.00
_cell.angle_gamma   90.00
#
_symmetry.space_group_name_H-M   'P 1'
#
loop_
_entity.id
_entity.type
_entity.pdbx_description
1 polymer ?
#
loop_
_entity_poly.entity_id
_entity_poly.type
_entity_poly.pdbx_seq_one_letter_code
_entity_poly.pdbx_strand_id
1 'polypeptide(L)'
;NDQLTYTLTNGSACEEYIVYIQAISDDKNIPSPMSRGVKFLWPGIKPGLFRRLDDGQTGIVVVAWEQPRLEDETDKLIGFKLFSENMSTHVVRSHGEYNAETYRAVIYNLSNAKYLLWLESQSELYSVRARPITITSGRFRSRSSFAPAKCFLKKTKT
;
A
#
# COMPACT_ATOMS: atom_id res chain seq x y z
N ASN A 1 27.01 -27.31 -17.35
CA ASN A 1 26.70 -25.88 -17.59
C ASN A 1 26.59 -25.24 -16.24
N ASP A 2 27.64 -24.56 -15.81
CA ASP A 2 27.68 -23.92 -14.50
C ASP A 2 26.99 -22.56 -14.64
N GLN A 3 25.87 -22.38 -13.97
CA GLN A 3 25.12 -21.13 -13.97
C GLN A 3 25.79 -20.14 -13.00
N LEU A 4 26.38 -19.06 -13.53
CA LEU A 4 27.09 -18.05 -12.75
C LEU A 4 26.22 -16.83 -12.38
N THR A 5 24.99 -16.77 -12.90
CA THR A 5 24.08 -15.65 -12.68
C THR A 5 22.73 -16.14 -12.17
N TYR A 6 22.17 -15.40 -11.22
CA TYR A 6 20.84 -15.67 -10.68
C TYR A 6 20.06 -14.36 -10.58
N THR A 7 18.81 -14.38 -11.03
CA THR A 7 17.90 -13.24 -10.95
C THR A 7 16.85 -13.52 -9.90
N LEU A 8 16.82 -12.69 -8.86
CA LEU A 8 15.75 -12.69 -7.87
C LEU A 8 14.51 -12.01 -8.47
N THR A 9 13.36 -12.68 -8.43
CA THR A 9 12.11 -12.17 -9.01
C THR A 9 11.03 -11.87 -7.97
N ASN A 10 11.16 -12.38 -6.74
CA ASN A 10 10.16 -12.24 -5.69
C ASN A 10 10.72 -11.43 -4.51
N GLY A 11 10.32 -10.17 -4.43
CA GLY A 11 10.69 -9.29 -3.33
C GLY A 11 9.68 -8.17 -3.14
N SER A 12 9.78 -7.51 -1.99
CA SER A 12 8.90 -6.41 -1.60
C SER A 12 9.58 -5.09 -1.93
N ALA A 13 8.93 -4.26 -2.75
CA ALA A 13 9.46 -2.97 -3.18
C ALA A 13 9.90 -2.10 -1.99
N CYS A 14 11.04 -1.42 -2.16
CA CYS A 14 11.66 -0.53 -1.19
C CYS A 14 12.06 -1.17 0.15
N GLU A 15 12.13 -2.51 0.24
CA GLU A 15 12.71 -3.23 1.37
C GLU A 15 14.20 -3.51 1.13
N GLU A 16 14.99 -3.49 2.21
CA GLU A 16 16.43 -3.82 2.16
C GLU A 16 16.63 -5.34 2.21
N TYR A 17 17.44 -5.85 1.29
CA TYR A 17 17.82 -7.25 1.22
C TYR A 17 19.33 -7.39 1.35
N ILE A 18 19.76 -8.50 1.94
CA ILE A 18 21.17 -8.92 1.98
C ILE A 18 21.28 -10.29 1.35
N VAL A 19 22.04 -10.40 0.27
CA VAL A 19 22.28 -11.67 -0.42
C VAL A 19 23.66 -12.19 -0.11
N TYR A 20 23.71 -13.48 0.20
CA TYR A 20 24.92 -14.25 0.43
C TYR A 20 25.01 -15.37 -0.61
N ILE A 21 26.21 -15.62 -1.10
CA ILE A 21 26.51 -16.66 -2.08
C ILE A 21 27.44 -17.67 -1.43
N GLN A 22 27.17 -18.95 -1.62
CA GLN A 22 28.02 -20.04 -1.16
C GLN A 22 28.12 -21.08 -2.27
N ALA A 23 29.35 -21.53 -2.56
CA ALA A 23 29.55 -22.64 -3.47
C ALA A 23 29.34 -23.95 -2.71
N ILE A 24 28.47 -24.80 -3.23
CA ILE A 24 28.16 -26.12 -2.67
C ILE A 24 28.75 -27.16 -3.64
N SER A 25 29.53 -28.10 -3.11
CA SER A 25 30.02 -29.25 -3.87
C SER A 25 29.11 -30.46 -3.66
N ASP A 26 29.25 -31.48 -4.50
CA ASP A 26 28.48 -32.73 -4.37
C ASP A 26 28.78 -33.46 -3.04
N ASP A 27 29.97 -33.22 -2.47
CA ASP A 27 30.28 -33.62 -1.10
C ASP A 27 29.74 -32.58 -0.10
N LYS A 28 28.61 -32.92 0.53
CA LYS A 28 27.93 -32.07 1.51
C LYS A 28 28.81 -31.72 2.73
N ASN A 29 29.93 -32.40 2.93
CA ASN A 29 30.85 -32.13 4.04
C ASN A 29 31.87 -31.02 3.72
N ILE A 30 31.94 -30.54 2.48
CA ILE A 30 32.93 -29.56 2.03
C ILE A 30 32.25 -28.38 1.32
N PRO A 31 31.39 -27.59 2.01
CA PRO A 31 30.92 -26.33 1.46
C PRO A 31 32.00 -25.26 1.54
N SER A 32 32.01 -24.32 0.58
CA SER A 32 32.87 -23.14 0.69
C SER A 32 32.43 -22.24 1.85
N PRO A 33 33.29 -21.31 2.31
CA PRO A 33 32.82 -20.19 3.13
C PRO A 33 31.73 -19.39 2.41
N MET A 34 30.84 -18.78 3.18
CA MET A 34 29.83 -17.86 2.65
C MET A 34 30.48 -16.54 2.21
N SER A 35 29.98 -15.94 1.12
CA SER A 35 30.47 -14.66 0.63
C SER A 35 30.19 -13.54 1.63
N ARG A 36 30.81 -12.36 1.39
CA ARG A 36 30.32 -11.13 2.00
C ARG A 36 28.89 -10.88 1.53
N GLY A 37 28.05 -10.41 2.44
CA GLY A 37 26.67 -10.03 2.13
C GLY A 37 26.65 -8.79 1.25
N VAL A 38 25.90 -8.84 0.15
CA VAL A 38 25.66 -7.67 -0.71
C VAL A 38 24.29 -7.11 -0.35
N LYS A 39 24.26 -5.84 0.05
CA LYS A 39 23.03 -5.12 0.37
C LYS A 39 22.47 -4.42 -0.85
N PHE A 40 21.15 -4.46 -1.02
CA PHE A 40 20.44 -3.66 -2.02
C PHE A 40 19.00 -3.40 -1.57
N LEU A 41 18.37 -2.39 -2.16
CA LEU A 41 16.93 -2.15 -2.02
C LEU A 41 16.20 -2.81 -3.18
N TRP A 42 15.06 -3.43 -2.89
CA TRP A 42 14.25 -3.99 -3.97
C TRP A 42 13.62 -2.87 -4.80
N PRO A 43 13.78 -2.89 -6.14
CA PRO A 43 13.30 -1.82 -7.00
C PRO A 43 11.76 -1.74 -6.99
N GLY A 44 11.23 -0.53 -7.17
CA GLY A 44 9.81 -0.30 -7.35
C GLY A 44 9.24 0.82 -6.49
N ILE A 45 7.90 0.86 -6.44
CA ILE A 45 7.11 1.80 -5.64
C ILE A 45 6.46 1.04 -4.51
N LYS A 46 6.61 1.55 -3.29
CA LYS A 46 5.80 1.12 -2.13
C LYS A 46 4.65 2.10 -1.95
N PRO A 47 3.38 1.66 -2.11
CA PRO A 47 2.24 2.55 -1.98
C PRO A 47 2.13 3.08 -0.56
N GLY A 48 1.75 4.35 -0.42
CA GLY A 48 1.43 4.96 0.87
C GLY A 48 0.16 4.39 1.48
N LEU A 49 -0.10 4.72 2.75
CA LEU A 49 -1.35 4.36 3.40
C LEU A 49 -2.53 5.02 2.67
N PHE A 50 -3.54 4.24 2.30
CA PHE A 50 -4.78 4.72 1.70
C PHE A 50 -5.94 4.57 2.67
N ARG A 51 -6.69 5.65 2.91
CA ARG A 51 -7.76 5.67 3.92
C ARG A 51 -8.93 6.57 3.52
N ARG A 52 -10.10 6.25 4.09
CA ARG A 52 -11.27 7.13 4.10
C ARG A 52 -11.09 8.21 5.17
N LEU A 53 -11.50 9.44 4.86
CA LEU A 53 -11.72 10.50 5.83
C LEU A 53 -13.24 10.58 6.07
N ASP A 54 -13.66 10.39 7.31
CA ASP A 54 -15.08 10.50 7.66
C ASP A 54 -15.48 11.98 7.73
N ASP A 55 -16.36 12.40 6.83
CA ASP A 55 -16.88 13.77 6.73
C ASP A 55 -18.36 13.87 7.14
N GLY A 56 -18.98 12.74 7.52
CA GLY A 56 -20.38 12.65 7.94
C GLY A 56 -21.40 12.90 6.83
N GLN A 57 -20.97 13.09 5.58
CA GLN A 57 -21.87 13.38 4.46
C GLN A 57 -22.35 12.07 3.80
N THR A 58 -23.62 12.05 3.39
CA THR A 58 -24.21 10.88 2.73
C THR A 58 -24.00 11.00 1.22
N GLY A 59 -23.49 9.95 0.57
CA GLY A 59 -23.27 9.91 -0.88
C GLY A 59 -22.00 10.64 -1.36
N ILE A 60 -21.23 11.20 -0.42
CA ILE A 60 -19.91 11.79 -0.64
C ILE A 60 -18.92 10.98 0.19
N VAL A 61 -17.79 10.63 -0.41
CA VAL A 61 -16.70 9.95 0.28
C VAL A 61 -15.42 10.70 0.01
N VAL A 62 -14.80 11.17 1.09
CA VAL A 62 -13.47 11.73 1.03
C VAL A 62 -12.45 10.63 1.32
N VAL A 63 -11.43 10.54 0.48
CA VAL A 63 -10.28 9.65 0.69
C VAL A 63 -9.00 10.45 0.70
N ALA A 64 -8.00 9.94 1.40
CA ALA A 64 -6.67 10.51 1.44
C ALA A 64 -5.63 9.38 1.40
N TRP A 65 -4.44 9.74 0.94
CA TRP A 65 -3.31 8.83 0.89
C TRP A 65 -2.01 9.52 1.26
N GLU A 66 -1.03 8.73 1.68
CA GLU A 66 0.32 9.20 1.94
C GLU A 66 1.18 9.16 0.68
N GLN A 67 2.29 9.91 0.70
CA GLN A 67 3.29 9.88 -0.35
C GLN A 67 3.85 8.45 -0.48
N PRO A 68 3.79 7.84 -1.68
CA PRO A 68 4.41 6.54 -1.90
C PRO A 68 5.93 6.69 -1.78
N ARG A 69 6.59 5.63 -1.34
CA ARG A 69 8.04 5.56 -1.29
C ARG A 69 8.56 5.03 -2.63
N LEU A 70 9.55 5.70 -3.18
CA LEU A 70 10.30 5.30 -4.36
C LEU A 70 11.66 4.76 -3.89
N GLU A 71 12.19 3.74 -4.57
CA GLU A 71 13.54 3.25 -4.32
C GLU A 71 14.59 4.16 -4.95
N ASP A 72 14.36 4.60 -6.19
CA ASP A 72 15.22 5.50 -6.92
C ASP A 72 14.74 6.95 -6.76
N GLU A 73 15.62 7.84 -6.28
CA GLU A 73 15.34 9.28 -6.15
C GLU A 73 15.18 9.99 -7.51
N THR A 74 15.64 9.35 -8.60
CA THR A 74 15.48 9.86 -9.95
C THR A 74 14.13 9.48 -10.57
N ASP A 75 13.46 8.44 -10.05
CA ASP A 75 12.10 8.10 -10.47
C ASP A 75 11.13 9.16 -9.98
N LYS A 76 10.20 9.55 -10.85
CA LYS A 76 9.23 10.61 -10.57
C LYS A 76 7.83 10.02 -10.54
N LEU A 77 7.11 10.34 -9.48
CA LEU A 77 5.71 10.02 -9.40
C LEU A 77 4.93 10.89 -10.41
N ILE A 78 4.29 10.23 -11.38
CA ILE A 78 3.49 10.87 -12.42
C ILE A 78 2.14 11.29 -11.86
N GLY A 79 1.53 10.43 -11.02
CA GLY A 79 0.25 10.75 -10.41
C GLY A 79 -0.45 9.53 -9.80
N PHE A 80 -1.75 9.70 -9.57
CA PHE A 80 -2.60 8.71 -8.92
C PHE A 80 -3.90 8.49 -9.68
N LYS A 81 -4.39 7.25 -9.70
CA LYS A 81 -5.71 6.89 -10.21
C LYS A 81 -6.55 6.26 -9.12
N LEU A 82 -7.73 6.82 -8.89
CA LEU A 82 -8.66 6.34 -7.87
C LEU A 82 -9.78 5.51 -8.50
N PHE A 83 -10.00 4.33 -7.94
CA PHE A 83 -11.02 3.42 -8.42
C PHE A 83 -12.01 3.06 -7.32
N SER A 84 -13.24 2.76 -7.74
CA SER A 84 -14.24 2.12 -6.90
C SER A 84 -14.86 0.94 -7.63
N GLU A 85 -15.04 -0.17 -6.93
CA GLU A 85 -15.86 -1.29 -7.36
C GLU A 85 -17.08 -1.40 -6.46
N ASN A 86 -18.27 -1.45 -7.05
CA ASN A 86 -19.46 -1.82 -6.31
C ASN A 86 -19.42 -3.34 -6.03
N MET A 87 -19.44 -3.73 -4.76
CA MET A 87 -19.30 -5.15 -4.39
C MET A 87 -20.50 -6.02 -4.76
N SER A 88 -21.67 -5.45 -5.06
CA SER A 88 -22.84 -6.23 -5.48
C SER A 88 -22.93 -6.39 -7.00
N THR A 89 -22.54 -5.37 -7.75
CA THR A 89 -22.65 -5.37 -9.22
C THR A 89 -21.31 -5.61 -9.92
N HIS A 90 -20.19 -5.62 -9.19
CA HIS A 90 -18.83 -5.67 -9.70
C HIS A 90 -18.49 -4.58 -10.73
N VAL A 91 -19.26 -3.49 -10.73
CA VAL A 91 -19.02 -2.36 -11.63
C VAL A 91 -17.86 -1.54 -11.09
N VAL A 92 -16.78 -1.48 -11.86
CA VAL A 92 -15.60 -0.64 -11.57
C VAL A 92 -15.79 0.74 -12.22
N ARG A 93 -15.46 1.79 -11.47
CA ARG A 93 -15.45 3.18 -11.94
C ARG A 93 -14.11 3.83 -11.57
N SER A 94 -13.56 4.59 -12.52
CA SER A 94 -12.45 5.51 -12.28
C SER A 94 -13.01 6.88 -11.91
N HIS A 95 -12.45 7.50 -10.87
CA HIS A 95 -12.90 8.81 -10.37
C HIS A 95 -12.00 9.98 -10.78
N GLY A 96 -10.89 9.69 -11.45
CA GLY A 96 -10.01 10.70 -12.02
C GLY A 96 -8.53 10.37 -11.88
N GLU A 97 -7.73 11.24 -12.49
CA GLU A 97 -6.28 11.29 -12.36
C GLU A 97 -5.92 12.46 -11.45
N TYR A 98 -5.15 12.20 -10.41
CA TYR A 98 -4.75 13.20 -9.43
C TYR A 98 -3.25 13.43 -9.52
N ASN A 99 -2.85 14.71 -9.44
CA ASN A 99 -1.44 15.07 -9.41
C ASN A 99 -0.77 14.66 -8.08
N ALA A 100 0.56 14.73 -8.05
CA ALA A 100 1.38 14.37 -6.90
C ALA A 100 1.25 15.33 -5.69
N GLU A 101 0.39 16.35 -5.74
CA GLU A 101 0.31 17.41 -4.72
C GLU A 101 -0.94 17.31 -3.85
N THR A 102 -2.02 16.70 -4.36
CA THR A 102 -3.34 16.82 -3.71
C THR A 102 -3.54 15.82 -2.55
N TYR A 103 -2.93 14.63 -2.62
CA TYR A 103 -2.99 13.53 -1.62
C TYR A 103 -4.39 13.20 -1.03
N ARG A 104 -5.44 13.67 -1.71
CA ARG A 104 -6.82 13.65 -1.29
C ARG A 104 -7.71 13.70 -2.52
N ALA A 105 -8.82 12.99 -2.45
CA ALA A 105 -9.86 13.04 -3.46
C ALA A 105 -11.24 13.00 -2.81
N VAL A 106 -12.23 13.49 -3.56
CA VAL A 106 -13.64 13.41 -3.20
C VAL A 106 -14.37 12.61 -4.27
N ILE A 107 -15.06 11.55 -3.84
CA ILE A 107 -15.90 10.73 -4.69
C ILE A 107 -17.35 11.17 -4.47
N TYR A 108 -18.03 11.52 -5.57
CA TYR A 108 -19.42 11.92 -5.58
C TYR A 108 -20.32 10.82 -6.16
N ASN A 109 -21.62 10.92 -5.88
CA ASN A 109 -22.67 10.13 -6.52
C ASN A 109 -22.51 8.60 -6.35
N LEU A 110 -22.00 8.16 -5.21
CA LEU A 110 -22.02 6.74 -4.84
C LEU A 110 -23.43 6.36 -4.38
N SER A 111 -24.00 5.30 -4.97
CA SER A 111 -25.29 4.79 -4.53
C SER A 111 -25.19 4.19 -3.11
N ASN A 112 -26.33 3.92 -2.48
CA ASN A 112 -26.36 3.34 -1.14
C ASN A 112 -25.98 1.84 -1.19
N ALA A 113 -24.67 1.56 -1.21
CA ALA A 113 -24.10 0.23 -1.41
C ALA A 113 -22.73 0.12 -0.75
N LYS A 114 -22.19 -1.11 -0.77
CA LYS A 114 -20.84 -1.41 -0.29
C LYS A 114 -19.85 -1.34 -1.45
N TYR A 115 -18.74 -0.64 -1.26
CA TYR A 115 -17.72 -0.46 -2.28
C TYR A 115 -16.35 -0.89 -1.78
N LEU A 116 -15.56 -1.42 -2.71
CA LEU A 116 -14.13 -1.59 -2.57
C LEU A 116 -13.45 -0.41 -3.27
N LEU A 117 -12.63 0.35 -2.56
CA LEU A 117 -11.85 1.45 -3.13
C LEU A 117 -10.38 1.07 -3.13
N TRP A 118 -9.66 1.43 -4.18
CA TRP A 118 -8.21 1.34 -4.21
C TRP A 118 -7.63 2.51 -4.99
N LEU A 119 -6.38 2.82 -4.66
CA LEU A 119 -5.58 3.84 -5.31
C LEU A 119 -4.45 3.16 -6.06
N GLU A 120 -4.22 3.58 -7.29
CA GLU A 120 -3.06 3.20 -8.08
C GLU A 120 -2.09 4.38 -8.14
N SER A 121 -0.85 4.17 -7.71
CA SER A 121 0.26 5.12 -7.80
C SER A 121 1.10 4.79 -9.03
N GLN A 122 1.41 5.79 -9.85
CA GLN A 122 2.10 5.61 -11.13
C GLN A 122 3.39 6.41 -11.17
N SER A 123 4.49 5.77 -11.53
CA SER A 123 5.76 6.39 -11.92
C SER A 123 6.09 6.08 -13.37
N GLU A 124 7.25 6.52 -13.85
CA GLU A 124 7.70 6.25 -15.23
C GLU A 124 7.97 4.75 -15.46
N LEU A 125 8.38 4.03 -14.41
CA LEU A 125 8.81 2.65 -14.50
C LEU A 125 7.82 1.64 -13.89
N TYR A 126 6.96 2.10 -12.97
CA TYR A 126 6.14 1.20 -12.16
C TYR A 126 4.71 1.71 -11.95
N SER A 127 3.79 0.78 -11.76
CA SER A 127 2.45 1.05 -11.25
C SER A 127 2.14 0.10 -10.11
N VAL A 128 1.67 0.64 -8.98
CA VAL A 128 1.38 -0.15 -7.78
C VAL A 128 0.03 0.25 -7.19
N ARG A 129 -0.70 -0.75 -6.70
CA ARG A 129 -1.98 -0.55 -6.01
C ARG A 129 -1.78 -0.52 -4.51
N ALA A 130 -2.30 0.52 -3.87
CA ALA A 130 -2.46 0.54 -2.43
C ALA A 130 -3.43 -0.55 -1.97
N ARG A 131 -3.31 -0.94 -0.70
CA ARG A 131 -4.23 -1.90 -0.10
C ARG A 131 -5.66 -1.37 -0.22
N PRO A 132 -6.61 -2.15 -0.77
CA PRO A 132 -7.98 -1.69 -0.90
C PRO A 132 -8.65 -1.45 0.45
N ILE A 133 -9.51 -0.44 0.50
CA ILE A 133 -10.37 -0.17 1.65
C ILE A 133 -11.82 -0.45 1.29
N THR A 134 -12.58 -0.95 2.27
CA THR A 134 -14.00 -1.20 2.09
C THR A 134 -14.81 -0.09 2.74
N ILE A 135 -15.78 0.44 2.02
CA ILE A 135 -16.68 1.47 2.52
C ILE A 135 -18.13 1.05 2.32
N THR A 136 -19.03 1.60 3.13
CA THR A 136 -20.46 1.59 2.86
C THR A 136 -20.87 3.03 2.60
N SER A 137 -21.36 3.30 1.40
CA SER A 137 -22.03 4.55 1.08
C SER A 137 -23.48 4.38 1.51
N GLY A 138 -23.96 5.23 2.42
CA GLY A 138 -25.28 5.08 3.06
C GLY A 138 -25.36 5.90 4.35
N ARG A 139 -26.56 6.29 4.77
CA ARG A 139 -26.79 7.12 5.97
C ARG A 139 -25.98 6.58 7.15
N PHE A 140 -24.99 7.35 7.60
CA PHE A 140 -24.46 7.21 8.94
C PHE A 140 -25.62 7.54 9.88
N ARG A 141 -26.36 6.53 10.34
CA ARG A 141 -27.16 6.72 11.56
C ARG A 141 -26.12 6.97 12.63
N SER A 142 -25.99 8.22 13.07
CA SER A 142 -25.29 8.52 14.30
C SER A 142 -25.93 7.66 15.38
N ARG A 143 -25.29 6.54 15.73
CA ARG A 143 -25.47 6.00 17.06
C ARG A 143 -24.68 6.96 17.94
N SER A 144 -25.36 8.02 18.37
CA SER A 144 -25.01 8.72 19.60
C SER A 144 -25.18 7.72 20.76
N SER A 145 -24.26 6.78 20.88
CA SER A 145 -23.96 6.15 22.16
C SER A 145 -22.62 6.72 22.59
N PHE A 146 -22.66 7.94 23.13
CA PHE A 146 -21.66 8.37 24.11
C PHE A 146 -21.75 7.38 25.28
N ALA A 147 -20.94 6.33 25.24
CA ALA A 147 -20.48 5.71 26.47
C ALA A 147 -19.24 6.49 26.89
N PRO A 148 -19.25 7.19 28.05
CA PRO A 148 -18.05 7.87 28.52
C PRO A 148 -16.96 6.82 28.77
N ALA A 149 -15.82 6.97 28.09
CA ALA A 149 -14.63 6.20 28.38
C ALA A 149 -14.19 6.51 29.82
N LYS A 150 -14.33 5.53 30.73
CA LYS A 150 -13.68 5.58 32.03
C LYS A 150 -12.18 5.43 31.80
N CYS A 151 -11.44 6.53 31.85
CA CYS A 151 -9.99 6.51 32.02
C CYS A 151 -9.65 5.84 33.36
N PHE A 152 -9.04 4.66 33.32
CA PHE A 152 -8.34 4.11 34.47
C PHE A 152 -6.85 4.44 34.35
N LEU A 153 -6.41 5.43 35.12
CA LEU A 153 -4.99 5.66 35.39
C LEU A 153 -4.51 4.54 36.33
N LYS A 154 -3.70 3.63 35.81
CA LYS A 154 -2.95 2.67 36.64
C LYS A 154 -1.57 3.26 36.90
N LYS A 155 -1.34 3.78 38.11
CA LYS A 155 0.01 4.09 38.60
C LYS A 155 0.74 2.77 38.84
N THR A 156 1.80 2.50 38.09
CA THR A 156 2.81 1.50 38.46
C THR A 156 3.94 2.21 39.20
N LYS A 157 4.17 1.79 40.44
CA LYS A 157 5.35 2.13 41.25
C LYS A 157 6.41 1.07 40.95
N THR A 158 7.58 1.53 40.53
CA THR A 158 8.90 0.95 40.86
C THR A 158 9.88 2.10 40.85
#